data_AF-A0A9X1QEN3-F1
#
_entry.id   AF-A0A9X1QEN3-F1
#
_cell.length_a   1.000
_cell.length_b   1.000
_cell.length_c   1.000
_cell.angle_alpha   90.00
_cell.angle_beta   90.00
_cell.angle_gamma   90.00
#
_symmetry.space_group_name_H-M   'P 1'
#
loop_
_entity.id
_entity.type
_entity.pdbx_description
1 polymer ?
#
loop_
_entity_poly.entity_id
_entity_poly.type
_entity_poly.pdbx_seq_one_letter_code
_entity_poly.pdbx_strand_id
1 'polypeptide(L)'
;MDNTKNILHPSEDEIEDTLQKVQDRLEEKAMSLSANAAVKEGYEEAVEILADDRRTYAGIDNLKTVQARAIAVLAVDYLNAECTAEVLLGVPVKGSLGVRLKK
;
A
#
# COMPACT_ATOMS: atom_id res chain seq x y z
N MET A 1 -3.64 10.97 -32.94
CA MET A 1 -3.93 9.55 -32.64
C MET A 1 -3.84 9.46 -31.13
N ASP A 2 -5.00 9.53 -30.48
CA ASP A 2 -5.11 9.53 -29.03
C ASP A 2 -4.76 8.12 -28.56
N ASN A 3 -3.56 7.96 -28.00
CA ASN A 3 -3.12 6.70 -27.43
C ASN A 3 -3.55 6.71 -25.96
N THR A 4 -4.86 6.76 -25.74
CA THR A 4 -5.46 6.49 -24.44
C THR A 4 -5.17 5.03 -24.14
N LYS A 5 -4.03 4.79 -23.48
CA LYS A 5 -3.84 3.57 -22.71
C LYS A 5 -5.13 3.43 -21.90
N ASN A 6 -5.90 2.39 -22.18
CA ASN A 6 -7.01 1.99 -21.36
C ASN A 6 -6.39 1.46 -20.06
N ILE A 7 -5.95 2.39 -19.20
CA ILE A 7 -5.41 2.07 -17.88
C ILE A 7 -6.66 1.73 -17.07
N LEU A 8 -6.93 0.43 -16.96
CA LEU A 8 -8.03 -0.05 -16.14
C LEU A 8 -7.63 0.21 -14.69
N HIS A 9 -8.26 1.21 -14.09
CA HIS A 9 -8.18 1.44 -12.65
C HIS A 9 -8.73 0.20 -11.94
N PRO A 10 -8.23 -0.13 -10.73
CA PRO A 10 -8.79 -1.24 -9.97
C PRO A 10 -10.29 -1.00 -9.72
N SER A 11 -11.06 -2.07 -9.87
CA SER A 11 -12.48 -2.13 -9.54
C SER A 11 -12.69 -2.01 -8.02
N GLU A 12 -13.93 -1.74 -7.61
CA GLU A 12 -14.30 -1.69 -6.18
C GLU A 12 -13.96 -3.01 -5.46
N ASP A 13 -14.25 -4.16 -6.07
CA ASP A 13 -13.93 -5.48 -5.53
C ASP A 13 -12.40 -5.67 -5.35
N GLU A 14 -11.59 -5.19 -6.30
CA GLU A 14 -10.12 -5.27 -6.22
C GLU A 14 -9.55 -4.30 -5.17
N ILE A 15 -10.18 -3.14 -4.98
CA ILE A 15 -9.83 -2.19 -3.92
C ILE A 15 -10.16 -2.80 -2.56
N GLU A 16 -11.34 -3.40 -2.38
CA GLU A 16 -11.76 -4.04 -1.13
C GLU A 16 -10.87 -5.23 -0.78
N ASP A 17 -10.55 -6.10 -1.74
CA ASP A 17 -9.61 -7.21 -1.55
C ASP A 17 -8.19 -6.71 -1.17
N THR A 18 -7.73 -5.64 -1.81
CA THR A 18 -6.42 -5.04 -1.46
C THR A 18 -6.42 -4.41 -0.08
N LEU A 19 -7.50 -3.69 0.27
CA LEU A 19 -7.70 -3.11 1.59
C LEU A 19 -7.64 -4.18 2.69
N GLN A 20 -8.37 -5.29 2.51
CA GLN A 20 -8.35 -6.41 3.44
C GLN A 20 -6.94 -7.00 3.58
N LYS A 21 -6.22 -7.17 2.47
CA LYS A 21 -4.84 -7.68 2.50
C LYS A 21 -3.89 -6.72 3.23
N VAL A 22 -4.04 -5.41 3.10
CA VAL A 22 -3.23 -4.44 3.87
C VAL A 22 -3.55 -4.53 5.36
N GLN A 23 -4.83 -4.70 5.72
CA GLN A 23 -5.24 -4.93 7.11
C GLN A 23 -4.63 -6.22 7.67
N ASP A 24 -4.67 -7.33 6.93
CA ASP A 24 -4.04 -8.59 7.33
C ASP A 24 -2.53 -8.43 7.56
N ARG A 25 -1.85 -7.60 6.75
CA ARG A 25 -0.42 -7.26 6.96
C ARG A 25 -0.20 -6.50 8.27
N LEU A 26 -1.11 -5.60 8.64
CA LEU A 26 -1.03 -4.87 9.92
C LEU A 26 -1.22 -5.78 11.13
N GLU A 27 -1.96 -6.87 10.98
CA GLU A 27 -2.19 -7.88 12.03
C GLU A 27 -1.02 -8.86 12.22
N GLU A 28 -0.04 -8.88 11.31
CA GLU A 28 1.16 -9.69 11.47
C GLU A 28 1.86 -9.38 12.80
N LYS A 29 2.21 -10.43 13.57
CA LYS A 29 2.93 -10.28 14.85
C LYS A 29 4.19 -9.41 14.72
N ALA A 30 4.88 -9.50 13.58
CA ALA A 30 6.07 -8.70 13.29
C ALA A 30 5.79 -7.20 13.22
N MET A 31 4.57 -6.77 12.85
CA MET A 31 4.19 -5.36 12.78
C MET A 31 4.23 -4.65 14.15
N SER A 32 4.12 -5.41 15.25
CA SER A 32 4.25 -4.88 16.61
C SER A 32 5.69 -4.50 17.00
N LEU A 33 6.70 -4.93 16.21
CA LEU A 33 8.09 -4.60 16.46
C LEU A 33 8.36 -3.13 16.16
N SER A 34 9.09 -2.44 17.05
CA SER A 34 9.50 -1.05 16.84
C SER A 34 10.28 -0.83 15.55
N ALA A 35 11.02 -1.85 15.09
CA ALA A 35 11.74 -1.83 13.82
C ALA A 35 10.83 -1.70 12.59
N ASN A 36 9.53 -1.96 12.74
CA ASN A 36 8.50 -1.85 11.70
C ASN A 36 7.55 -0.66 11.93
N ALA A 37 7.82 0.22 12.90
CA ALA A 37 6.94 1.36 13.20
C ALA A 37 6.67 2.26 11.96
N ALA A 38 7.68 2.46 11.11
CA ALA A 38 7.54 3.20 9.86
C ALA A 38 6.68 2.47 8.80
N VAL A 39 6.79 1.14 8.73
CA VAL A 39 5.96 0.31 7.83
C VAL A 39 4.52 0.32 8.31
N LYS A 40 4.33 0.18 9.62
CA LYS A 40 3.02 0.25 10.27
C LYS A 40 2.33 1.59 9.99
N GLU A 41 3.01 2.72 10.23
CA GLU A 41 2.51 4.07 9.91
C GLU A 41 2.10 4.18 8.44
N GLY A 42 2.93 3.67 7.52
CA GLY A 42 2.62 3.71 6.09
C GLY A 42 1.41 2.86 5.69
N TYR A 43 1.25 1.67 6.28
CA TYR A 43 0.09 0.82 6.01
C TYR A 43 -1.20 1.31 6.68
N GLU A 44 -1.11 1.94 7.85
CA GLU A 44 -2.26 2.64 8.46
C GLU A 44 -2.75 3.75 7.52
N GLU A 45 -1.86 4.58 6.97
CA GLU A 45 -2.26 5.58 5.96
C GLU A 45 -2.79 4.92 4.67
N ALA A 46 -2.19 3.82 4.21
CA ALA A 46 -2.67 3.10 3.02
C ALA A 46 -4.11 2.59 3.18
N VAL A 47 -4.49 2.13 4.38
CA VAL A 47 -5.87 1.74 4.70
C VAL A 47 -6.82 2.92 4.50
N GLU A 48 -6.50 4.09 5.05
CA GLU A 48 -7.31 5.31 4.88
C GLU A 48 -7.38 5.73 3.40
N ILE A 49 -6.26 5.69 2.67
CA ILE A 49 -6.22 6.03 1.24
C ILE A 49 -7.15 5.12 0.42
N LEU A 50 -7.07 3.81 0.64
CA LEU A 50 -7.88 2.83 -0.09
C LEU A 50 -9.37 2.93 0.29
N ALA A 51 -9.67 3.12 1.57
CA ALA A 51 -11.05 3.26 2.06
C ALA A 51 -11.73 4.54 1.55
N ASP A 52 -10.98 5.64 1.44
CA ASP A 52 -11.49 6.93 0.95
C ASP A 52 -11.46 7.07 -0.59
N ASP A 53 -10.94 6.07 -1.32
CA ASP A 53 -10.56 6.17 -2.74
C ASP A 53 -9.74 7.44 -3.04
N ARG A 54 -8.80 7.79 -2.14
CA ARG A 54 -8.00 9.01 -2.24
C ARG A 54 -6.92 8.87 -3.30
N ARG A 55 -7.23 9.34 -4.52
CA ARG A 55 -6.36 9.27 -5.71
C ARG A 55 -5.29 10.37 -5.80
N THR A 56 -5.05 11.13 -4.73
CA THR A 56 -4.06 12.21 -4.70
C THR A 56 -3.09 12.04 -3.54
N TYR A 57 -1.89 12.60 -3.66
CA TYR A 57 -0.87 12.54 -2.61
C TYR A 57 -1.11 13.49 -1.43
N ALA A 58 -2.29 14.12 -1.33
CA ALA A 58 -2.59 15.10 -0.31
C ALA A 58 -2.49 14.49 1.09
N GLY A 59 -1.74 15.12 2.00
CA GLY A 59 -1.62 14.70 3.40
C GLY A 59 -0.52 13.66 3.67
N ILE A 60 0.05 13.03 2.64
CA ILE A 60 1.14 12.07 2.81
C ILE A 60 2.39 12.73 3.41
N ASP A 61 2.61 14.01 3.13
CA ASP A 61 3.71 14.81 3.68
C ASP A 61 3.66 14.95 5.21
N ASN A 62 2.51 14.69 5.84
CA ASN A 62 2.36 14.69 7.30
C ASN A 62 2.92 13.43 7.98
N LEU A 63 3.18 12.34 7.24
CA LEU A 63 3.74 11.13 7.82
C LEU A 63 5.20 11.34 8.23
N LYS A 64 5.59 10.78 9.38
CA LYS A 64 6.86 11.08 10.03
C LYS A 64 8.05 10.59 9.23
N THR A 65 7.93 9.41 8.63
CA THR A 65 9.08 8.73 8.01
C THR A 65 8.99 8.71 6.48
N VAL A 66 10.15 8.79 5.81
CA VAL A 66 10.23 8.64 4.35
C VAL A 66 9.64 7.31 3.89
N GLN A 67 9.87 6.25 4.68
CA GLN A 67 9.36 4.92 4.37
C GLN A 67 7.83 4.86 4.46
N ALA A 68 7.21 5.45 5.49
CA ALA A 68 5.76 5.54 5.58
C ALA A 68 5.16 6.29 4.37
N ARG A 69 5.78 7.43 4.00
CA ARG A 69 5.38 8.20 2.82
C ARG A 69 5.47 7.40 1.53
N ALA A 70 6.55 6.63 1.35
CA ALA A 70 6.70 5.79 0.17
C ALA A 70 5.58 4.73 0.08
N ILE A 71 5.19 4.11 1.19
CA ILE A 71 4.09 3.13 1.22
C ILE A 71 2.75 3.79 0.90
N ALA A 72 2.47 4.95 1.47
CA ALA A 72 1.25 5.71 1.18
C ALA A 72 1.18 6.13 -0.30
N VAL A 73 2.31 6.52 -0.90
CA VAL A 73 2.40 6.79 -2.35
C VAL A 73 2.04 5.55 -3.16
N LEU A 74 2.53 4.36 -2.79
CA LEU A 74 2.17 3.11 -3.48
C LEU A 74 0.66 2.82 -3.43
N ALA A 75 -0.05 3.22 -2.37
CA ALA A 75 -1.50 3.07 -2.31
C ALA A 75 -2.21 3.98 -3.33
N VAL A 76 -1.77 5.24 -3.47
CA VAL A 76 -2.27 6.16 -4.50
C VAL A 76 -1.94 5.66 -5.90
N ASP A 77 -0.69 5.22 -6.12
CA ASP A 77 -0.23 4.69 -7.40
C ASP A 77 -1.03 3.43 -7.79
N TYR A 78 -1.40 2.57 -6.82
CA TYR A 78 -2.29 1.45 -7.05
C TYR A 78 -3.69 1.89 -7.51
N LEU A 79 -4.32 2.85 -6.82
CA LEU A 79 -5.64 3.37 -7.21
C LEU A 79 -5.64 4.00 -8.60
N ASN A 80 -4.51 4.59 -9.02
CA ASN A 80 -4.32 5.17 -10.33
C ASN A 80 -3.77 4.16 -11.38
N ALA A 81 -3.68 2.87 -11.03
CA ALA A 81 -3.17 1.80 -11.86
C ALA A 81 -1.76 2.07 -12.43
N GLU A 82 -0.93 2.75 -11.64
CA GLU A 82 0.49 3.00 -11.87
C GLU A 82 1.36 1.89 -11.26
N CYS A 83 0.84 1.15 -10.27
CA CYS A 83 1.43 -0.08 -9.77
C CYS A 83 0.39 -1.16 -9.46
N THR A 84 0.85 -2.40 -9.27
CA THR A 84 -0.03 -3.52 -8.90
C THR A 84 -0.16 -3.65 -7.38
N ALA A 85 -1.20 -4.35 -6.91
CA ALA A 85 -1.39 -4.63 -5.48
C ALA A 85 -0.18 -5.37 -4.88
N GLU A 86 0.49 -6.23 -5.64
CA GLU A 86 1.69 -6.95 -5.18
C GLU A 86 2.86 -6.02 -4.87
N VAL A 87 2.94 -4.84 -5.50
CA VAL A 87 3.99 -3.85 -5.20
C VAL A 87 3.73 -3.22 -3.84
N LEU A 88 2.49 -2.78 -3.60
CA LEU A 88 2.07 -2.21 -2.31
C LEU A 88 2.20 -3.24 -1.17
N LEU A 89 1.70 -4.45 -1.40
CA LEU A 89 1.79 -5.55 -0.45
C LEU A 89 3.23 -6.10 -0.36
N GLY A 90 4.10 -5.86 -1.34
CA GLY A 90 5.46 -6.39 -1.38
C GLY A 90 6.44 -5.73 -0.39
N VAL A 91 6.03 -4.69 0.32
CA VAL A 91 6.92 -3.95 1.22
C VAL A 91 7.43 -4.87 2.35
N PRO A 92 8.75 -5.01 2.53
CA PRO A 92 9.31 -5.92 3.53
C PRO A 92 8.99 -5.51 4.97
N VAL A 93 8.49 -6.45 5.76
CA VAL A 93 8.32 -6.34 7.21
C VAL A 93 9.47 -7.09 7.89
N LYS A 94 10.23 -6.42 8.76
CA LYS A 94 11.37 -7.04 9.44
C LYS A 94 10.87 -8.10 10.42
N GLY A 95 11.47 -9.29 10.38
CA GLY A 95 11.11 -10.37 11.30
C GLY A 95 9.81 -11.11 10.93
N SER A 96 9.14 -10.75 9.83
CA SER A 96 8.21 -11.67 9.19
C SER A 96 9.03 -12.72 8.43
N LEU A 97 8.63 -14.00 8.53
CA LEU A 97 9.19 -15.06 7.70
C LEU A 97 8.81 -14.72 6.25
N GLY A 98 9.73 -14.05 5.54
CA GLY A 98 9.45 -13.45 4.25
C GLY A 98 8.74 -14.42 3.32
N VAL A 99 7.64 -13.96 2.72
CA VAL A 99 7.05 -14.61 1.56
C VAL A 99 8.13 -14.57 0.48
N ARG A 100 8.84 -15.68 0.36
CA ARG A 100 9.86 -15.90 -0.66
C ARG A 100 9.12 -15.84 -1.99
N LEU A 101 9.18 -14.69 -2.67
CA LEU A 101 8.72 -14.56 -4.05
C LEU A 101 9.45 -15.65 -4.85
N LYS A 102 8.71 -16.71 -5.22
CA LYS A 102 9.26 -17.78 -6.05
C LYS A 102 9.53 -17.16 -7.42
N LYS A 103 10.80 -17.15 -7.80
CA LYS A 103 11.25 -16.91 -9.17
C LYS A 103 10.68 -17.95 -10.12
#